data_AF-A0AAV3A3K8-F1
#
_entry.id   AF-A0AAV3A3K8-F1
#
_cell.length_a   1.000
_cell.length_b   1.000
_cell.length_c   1.000
_cell.angle_alpha   90.00
_cell.angle_beta   90.00
_cell.angle_gamma   90.00
#
_symmetry.space_group_name_H-M   'P 1'
#
loop_
_entity.id
_entity.type
_entity.pdbx_description
1 polymer ?
#
loop_
_entity_poly.entity_id
_entity_poly.type
_entity_poly.pdbx_seq_one_letter_code
_entity_poly.pdbx_strand_id
1 'polypeptide(L)'
;MVVPFCITNNNFPEFKSLISQCTFAILYHSKTRGRLNVTDVTDSLYDQELQYLSRTLGRGKVLVVLDDLEDSSDWVRDSILHSQITIRDQTLGLYIFTTEEKRDKERIRRRLQPILDTLICSSSHLMADLIAALILCTSWLLHVYQGVTLILSNIGGSLLLCKFLLPFNPSLLQARLLTLLMVTVMELLAVYWYYSSVRAVWTAAHSFVTLLFAVLSS
;
A
#
# COMPACT_ATOMS: atom_id res chain seq x y z
N MET A 1 15.37 -1.32 -4.32
CA MET A 1 16.54 -0.42 -4.27
C MET A 1 16.93 -0.21 -2.82
N VAL A 2 18.24 -0.21 -2.48
CA VAL A 2 18.72 0.11 -1.12
C VAL A 2 19.26 1.53 -1.16
N VAL A 3 18.79 2.40 -0.26
CA VAL A 3 19.21 3.80 -0.20
C VAL A 3 19.92 4.06 1.13
N PRO A 4 21.26 4.17 1.14
CA PRO A 4 21.99 4.50 2.36
C PRO A 4 21.76 5.97 2.73
N PHE A 5 21.58 6.25 4.01
CA PHE A 5 21.46 7.61 4.54
C PHE A 5 22.17 7.72 5.89
N CYS A 6 23.05 8.72 6.04
CA CYS A 6 23.76 8.97 7.29
C CYS A 6 22.97 10.00 8.11
N ILE A 7 22.50 9.61 9.29
CA ILE A 7 21.77 10.51 10.20
C ILE A 7 22.77 11.43 10.89
N THR A 8 22.45 12.73 10.92
CA THR A 8 23.20 13.76 11.65
C THR A 8 22.20 14.72 12.31
N ASN A 9 22.64 15.54 13.27
CA ASN A 9 21.74 16.47 13.98
C ASN A 9 21.01 17.49 13.08
N ASN A 10 21.47 17.71 11.86
CA ASN A 10 21.00 18.80 11.00
C ASN A 10 20.22 18.33 9.77
N ASN A 11 20.16 17.03 9.48
CA ASN A 11 19.61 16.51 8.23
C ASN A 11 18.26 15.78 8.38
N PHE A 12 17.53 16.09 9.45
CA PHE A 12 16.21 15.54 9.69
C PHE A 12 15.18 15.85 8.58
N PRO A 13 15.17 17.03 7.93
CA PRO A 13 14.28 17.30 6.79
C PRO A 13 14.51 16.35 5.60
N GLU A 14 15.78 16.15 5.21
CA GLU A 14 16.18 15.25 4.12
C GLU A 14 15.86 13.79 4.47
N PHE A 15 16.10 13.41 5.72
CA PHE A 15 15.72 12.10 6.25
C PHE A 15 14.23 11.84 6.05
N LYS A 16 13.36 12.77 6.45
CA LYS A 16 11.91 12.61 6.30
C LYS A 16 11.47 12.43 4.85
N SER A 17 12.08 13.18 3.92
CA SER A 17 11.78 13.07 2.49
C SER A 17 12.21 11.74 1.88
N LEU A 18 13.24 11.09 2.44
CA LEU A 18 13.74 9.82 1.96
C LEU A 18 12.91 8.65 2.50
N ILE A 19 12.51 8.70 3.77
CA ILE A 19 11.71 7.64 4.40
C ILE A 19 10.32 7.49 3.75
N SER A 20 9.74 8.55 3.21
CA SER A 20 8.44 8.46 2.50
C SER A 20 8.47 7.55 1.26
N GLN A 21 9.66 7.28 0.73
CA GLN A 21 9.87 6.41 -0.43
C GLN A 21 10.31 4.99 -0.03
N CYS A 22 10.47 4.75 1.27
CA CYS A 22 10.94 3.47 1.80
C CYS A 22 9.77 2.61 2.28
N THR A 23 9.93 1.29 2.18
CA THR A 23 8.99 0.31 2.74
C THR A 23 9.50 -0.34 4.02
N PHE A 24 10.81 -0.30 4.24
CA PHE A 24 11.49 -0.89 5.38
C PHE A 24 12.73 -0.06 5.70
N ALA A 25 13.11 0.00 6.98
CA ALA A 25 14.31 0.70 7.42
C ALA A 25 15.17 -0.15 8.34
N ILE A 26 16.48 -0.05 8.17
CA ILE A 26 17.47 -0.63 9.07
C ILE A 26 18.31 0.52 9.63
N LEU A 27 18.18 0.79 10.92
CA LEU A 27 19.08 1.68 11.63
C LEU A 27 20.33 0.90 12.02
N TYR A 28 21.45 1.30 11.45
CA TYR A 28 22.76 0.69 11.72
C TYR A 28 23.61 1.63 12.58
N HIS A 29 24.16 1.12 13.67
CA HIS A 29 25.06 1.85 14.56
C HIS A 29 26.27 0.99 14.94
N SER A 30 27.48 1.51 14.76
CA SER A 30 28.72 0.83 15.18
C SER A 30 29.28 1.50 16.43
N LYS A 31 29.62 0.69 17.45
CA LYS A 31 30.30 1.14 18.69
C LYS A 31 31.60 1.88 18.39
N THR A 32 32.29 1.56 17.30
CA THR A 32 33.55 2.25 16.94
C THR A 32 33.35 3.70 16.52
N ARG A 33 32.11 4.11 16.22
CA ARG A 33 31.76 5.46 15.76
C ARG A 33 30.97 6.25 16.79
N GLY A 34 30.83 5.79 18.04
CA GLY A 34 30.04 6.50 19.03
C GLY A 34 29.88 5.79 20.36
N ARG A 35 28.95 6.29 21.18
CA ARG A 35 28.54 5.66 22.44
C ARG A 35 27.60 4.50 22.12
N LEU A 36 27.66 3.44 22.92
CA LEU A 36 26.76 2.28 22.79
C LEU A 36 25.27 2.65 22.99
N ASN A 37 25.01 3.75 23.70
CA ASN A 37 23.66 4.26 23.89
C ASN A 37 23.20 4.97 22.62
N VAL A 38 22.31 4.31 21.88
CA VAL A 38 21.72 4.79 20.64
C VAL A 38 20.49 5.65 20.95
N THR A 39 19.67 5.24 21.91
CA THR A 39 18.48 6.01 22.34
C THR A 39 18.45 6.26 23.85
N ASP A 40 17.46 7.05 24.27
CA ASP A 40 17.07 7.23 25.68
C ASP A 40 18.21 7.79 26.55
N VAL A 41 19.06 8.61 25.92
CA VAL A 41 20.13 9.39 26.55
C VAL A 41 20.01 10.86 26.18
N THR A 42 20.53 11.73 27.03
CA THR A 42 20.59 13.17 26.73
C THR A 42 21.32 13.39 25.40
N ASP A 43 20.69 14.18 24.53
CA ASP A 43 21.16 14.48 23.17
C ASP A 43 21.32 13.24 22.27
N SER A 44 20.47 12.24 22.48
CA SER A 44 20.29 11.10 21.56
C SER A 44 20.01 11.60 20.14
N LEU A 45 20.84 11.14 19.20
CA LEU A 45 20.72 11.43 17.77
C LEU A 45 19.66 10.56 17.07
N TYR A 46 19.04 9.61 17.79
CA TYR A 46 18.19 8.60 17.16
C TYR A 46 16.79 8.50 17.75
N ASP A 47 16.49 9.16 18.88
CA ASP A 47 15.16 9.10 19.51
C ASP A 47 14.08 9.59 18.55
N GLN A 48 14.32 10.75 17.94
CA GLN A 48 13.38 11.39 17.02
C GLN A 48 13.26 10.60 15.71
N GLU A 49 14.36 10.08 15.21
CA GLU A 49 14.47 9.35 13.96
C GLU A 49 13.81 7.97 14.05
N LEU A 50 14.08 7.20 15.12
CA LEU A 50 13.43 5.91 15.35
C LEU A 50 11.94 6.05 15.54
N GLN A 51 11.50 7.06 16.29
CA GLN A 51 10.08 7.34 16.45
C GLN A 51 9.44 7.73 15.11
N TYR A 52 10.12 8.52 14.28
CA TYR A 52 9.62 8.87 12.95
C TYR A 52 9.54 7.66 12.02
N LEU A 53 10.56 6.79 12.01
CA LEU A 53 10.57 5.54 11.25
C LEU A 53 9.41 4.65 11.62
N SER A 54 9.20 4.42 12.92
CA SER A 54 8.14 3.56 13.41
C SER A 54 6.75 4.11 13.10
N ARG A 55 6.56 5.42 13.24
CA ARG A 55 5.30 6.08 12.87
C ARG A 55 5.01 6.01 11.38
N THR A 56 6.03 6.13 10.53
CA THR A 56 5.87 6.22 9.07
C THR A 56 5.76 4.85 8.42
N LEU A 57 6.62 3.90 8.81
CA LEU A 57 6.71 2.57 8.19
C LEU A 57 5.94 1.50 8.99
N GLY A 58 5.68 1.76 10.26
CA GLY A 58 5.20 0.79 11.24
C GLY A 58 6.35 0.06 11.93
N ARG A 59 6.19 -0.23 13.23
CA ARG A 59 7.16 -0.96 14.07
C ARG A 59 7.68 -2.23 13.41
N GLY A 60 6.81 -3.01 12.76
CA GLY A 60 7.17 -4.28 12.10
C GLY A 60 8.11 -4.13 10.90
N LYS A 61 8.40 -2.91 10.46
CA LYS A 61 9.24 -2.61 9.29
C LYS A 61 10.50 -1.81 9.62
N VAL A 62 10.84 -1.70 10.91
CA VAL A 62 12.01 -0.96 11.39
C VAL A 62 12.89 -1.91 12.19
N LEU A 63 14.16 -2.02 11.82
CA LEU A 63 15.14 -2.88 12.51
C LEU A 63 16.31 -2.06 13.04
N VAL A 64 16.85 -2.43 14.20
CA VAL A 64 18.11 -1.87 14.70
C VAL A 64 19.21 -2.92 14.66
N VAL A 65 20.35 -2.54 14.13
CA VAL A 65 21.59 -3.32 14.10
C VAL A 65 22.66 -2.56 14.86
N LEU A 66 23.12 -3.15 15.96
CA LEU A 66 24.30 -2.69 16.70
C LEU A 66 25.49 -3.52 16.29
N ASP A 67 26.57 -2.83 15.99
CA ASP A 67 27.74 -3.43 15.40
C ASP A 67 29.00 -3.10 16.22
N ASP A 68 30.01 -3.97 16.12
CA ASP A 68 31.27 -3.88 16.88
C ASP A 68 31.12 -3.96 18.40
N LEU A 69 30.19 -4.79 18.89
CA LEU A 69 30.15 -5.11 20.31
C LEU A 69 31.13 -6.25 20.65
N GLU A 70 31.49 -6.36 21.93
CA GLU A 70 32.32 -7.47 22.40
C GLU A 70 31.49 -8.72 22.71
N ASP A 71 30.22 -8.51 23.07
CA ASP A 71 29.27 -9.57 23.43
C ASP A 71 27.94 -9.36 22.69
N SER A 72 27.39 -10.45 22.16
CA SER A 72 26.10 -10.52 21.47
C SER A 72 25.11 -11.46 22.17
N SER A 73 25.35 -11.79 23.45
CA SER A 73 24.50 -12.64 24.27
C SER A 73 23.10 -12.04 24.45
N ASP A 74 22.13 -12.92 24.72
CA ASP A 74 20.75 -12.50 25.01
C ASP A 74 20.69 -11.60 26.25
N TRP A 75 21.58 -11.79 27.23
CA TRP A 75 21.67 -10.92 28.39
C TRP A 75 22.04 -9.47 28.01
N VAL A 76 23.03 -9.26 27.14
CA VAL A 76 23.39 -7.92 26.66
C VAL A 76 22.23 -7.31 25.86
N ARG A 77 21.62 -8.10 24.99
CA ARG A 77 20.45 -7.68 24.21
C ARG A 77 19.32 -7.22 25.11
N ASP A 78 18.94 -8.02 26.09
CA ASP A 78 17.84 -7.71 27.00
C ASP A 78 18.16 -6.53 27.90
N SER A 79 19.42 -6.39 28.35
CA SER A 79 19.89 -5.22 29.08
C SER A 79 19.77 -3.94 28.25
N ILE A 80 20.12 -3.98 26.96
CA ILE A 80 19.95 -2.85 26.04
C ILE A 80 18.46 -2.55 25.87
N LEU A 81 17.62 -3.55 25.59
CA LEU A 81 16.17 -3.34 25.41
C LEU A 81 15.46 -2.85 26.68
N HIS A 82 16.02 -3.16 27.86
CA HIS A 82 15.50 -2.67 29.14
C HIS A 82 15.90 -1.22 29.41
N SER A 83 17.14 -0.84 29.08
CA SER A 83 17.66 0.52 29.28
C SER A 83 17.23 1.50 28.19
N GLN A 84 17.08 1.02 26.95
CA GLN A 84 16.76 1.78 25.75
C GLN A 84 15.37 1.40 25.24
N ILE A 85 14.35 1.85 25.98
CA ILE A 85 12.93 1.54 25.76
C ILE A 85 12.48 1.93 24.35
N THR A 86 13.01 3.03 23.80
CA THR A 86 12.65 3.49 22.46
C THR A 86 12.95 2.43 21.39
N ILE A 87 14.09 1.72 21.49
CA ILE A 87 14.41 0.62 20.56
C ILE A 87 13.37 -0.50 20.69
N ARG A 88 13.05 -0.92 21.92
CA ARG A 88 12.11 -2.02 22.18
C ARG A 88 10.72 -1.75 21.61
N ASP A 89 10.24 -0.52 21.79
CA ASP A 89 8.85 -0.17 21.50
C ASP A 89 8.66 0.30 20.05
N GLN A 90 9.69 0.88 19.43
CA GLN A 90 9.59 1.45 18.08
C GLN A 90 10.07 0.51 16.96
N THR A 91 10.69 -0.63 17.29
CA THR A 91 11.32 -1.49 16.29
C THR A 91 10.80 -2.94 16.33
N LEU A 92 10.99 -3.65 15.22
CA LEU A 92 10.75 -5.09 15.06
C LEU A 92 11.71 -5.90 15.93
N GLY A 93 12.95 -5.44 16.03
CA GLY A 93 13.98 -6.16 16.76
C GLY A 93 15.35 -5.50 16.75
N LEU A 94 16.18 -6.01 17.65
CA LEU A 94 17.56 -5.60 17.87
C LEU A 94 18.49 -6.76 17.53
N TYR A 95 19.43 -6.52 16.63
CA TYR A 95 20.49 -7.46 16.28
C TYR A 95 21.84 -6.89 16.68
N ILE A 96 22.66 -7.71 17.31
CA ILE A 96 23.98 -7.33 17.82
C ILE A 96 25.01 -8.20 17.14
N PHE A 97 26.00 -7.59 16.50
CA PHE A 97 27.13 -8.30 15.90
C PHE A 97 28.41 -7.97 16.64
N THR A 98 29.16 -9.01 17.00
CA THR A 98 30.49 -8.81 17.58
C THR A 98 31.57 -8.65 16.51
N THR A 99 32.68 -8.03 16.88
CA THR A 99 33.85 -7.88 15.97
C THR A 99 34.37 -9.23 15.47
N GLU A 100 34.28 -10.29 16.29
CA GLU A 100 34.71 -11.63 15.90
C GLU A 100 33.70 -12.32 14.98
N GLU A 101 32.40 -12.11 15.18
CA GLU A 101 31.35 -12.65 14.32
C GLU A 101 31.45 -12.15 12.88
N LYS A 102 31.95 -10.93 12.67
CA LYS A 102 32.15 -10.33 11.35
C LYS A 102 33.08 -11.12 10.43
N ARG A 103 33.96 -11.94 11.02
CA ARG A 103 34.94 -12.72 10.27
C ARG A 103 34.33 -13.98 9.65
N ASP A 104 33.16 -14.40 10.14
CA ASP A 104 32.43 -15.57 9.67
C ASP A 104 31.17 -15.15 8.89
N LYS A 105 31.32 -15.07 7.56
CA LYS A 105 30.23 -14.72 6.64
C LYS A 105 29.01 -15.64 6.77
N GLU A 106 29.23 -16.92 7.07
CA GLU A 106 28.13 -17.90 7.15
C GLU A 106 27.35 -17.72 8.46
N ARG A 107 28.05 -17.39 9.54
CA ARG A 107 27.41 -16.99 10.81
C ARG A 107 26.59 -15.72 10.66
N ILE A 108 27.12 -14.70 9.97
CA ILE A 108 26.36 -13.47 9.67
C ILE A 108 25.12 -13.81 8.85
N ARG A 109 25.26 -14.60 7.79
CA ARG A 109 24.15 -15.01 6.93
C ARG A 109 23.04 -15.71 7.73
N ARG A 110 23.40 -16.67 8.59
CA ARG A 110 22.44 -17.36 9.47
C ARG A 110 21.71 -16.41 10.40
N ARG A 111 22.39 -15.41 10.97
CA ARG A 111 21.76 -14.42 11.85
C ARG A 111 20.89 -13.40 11.10
N LEU A 112 21.23 -13.10 9.84
CA LEU A 112 20.45 -12.22 8.98
C LEU A 112 19.27 -12.92 8.29
N GLN A 113 19.29 -14.25 8.18
CA GLN A 113 18.25 -15.00 7.48
C GLN A 113 16.82 -14.68 7.97
N PRO A 114 16.52 -14.61 9.28
CA PRO A 114 15.19 -14.23 9.75
C PRO A 114 14.76 -12.82 9.33
N ILE A 115 15.72 -11.89 9.20
CA ILE A 115 15.45 -10.53 8.71
C ILE A 115 15.10 -10.58 7.23
N LEU A 116 15.88 -11.32 6.44
CA LEU A 116 15.61 -11.53 5.01
C LEU A 116 14.24 -12.16 4.80
N ASP A 117 13.89 -13.18 5.58
CA ASP A 117 12.59 -13.84 5.49
C ASP A 117 11.45 -12.87 5.84
N THR A 118 11.64 -12.02 6.85
CA THR A 118 10.66 -10.98 7.22
C THR A 118 10.51 -9.93 6.12
N LEU A 119 11.61 -9.51 5.49
CA LEU A 119 11.62 -8.57 4.37
C LEU A 119 10.88 -9.13 3.15
N ILE A 120 11.16 -10.40 2.82
CA ILE A 120 10.52 -11.11 1.70
C ILE A 120 9.02 -11.27 1.97
N CYS A 121 8.65 -11.73 3.17
CA CYS A 121 7.26 -11.97 3.53
C CYS A 121 6.43 -10.67 3.52
N SER A 122 7.00 -9.59 4.04
CA SER A 122 6.38 -8.25 4.01
C SER A 122 6.12 -7.76 2.58
N SER A 123 7.00 -8.11 1.64
CA SER A 123 6.86 -7.76 0.22
C SER A 123 5.77 -8.60 -0.46
N SER A 124 5.65 -9.89 -0.13
CA SER A 124 4.59 -10.75 -0.65
C SER A 124 3.20 -10.40 -0.14
N HIS A 125 3.07 -9.93 1.10
CA HIS A 125 1.78 -9.47 1.63
C HIS A 125 1.23 -8.26 0.87
N LEU A 126 2.09 -7.30 0.50
CA LEU A 126 1.69 -6.17 -0.34
C LEU A 126 1.14 -6.62 -1.70
N MET A 127 1.76 -7.65 -2.31
CA MET A 127 1.26 -8.23 -3.56
C MET A 127 -0.07 -8.96 -3.36
N ALA A 128 -0.24 -9.68 -2.26
CA ALA A 128 -1.49 -10.36 -1.93
C ALA A 128 -2.64 -9.37 -1.70
N ASP A 129 -2.38 -8.26 -0.99
CA ASP A 129 -3.36 -7.20 -0.74
C ASP A 129 -3.78 -6.51 -2.05
N LEU A 130 -2.83 -6.25 -2.95
CA LEU A 130 -3.12 -5.73 -4.30
C LEU A 130 -3.97 -6.70 -5.12
N ILE A 131 -3.65 -7.99 -5.09
CA ILE A 131 -4.42 -9.02 -5.79
C ILE A 131 -5.84 -9.11 -5.20
N ALA A 132 -5.99 -9.09 -3.88
CA ALA A 132 -7.29 -9.10 -3.22
C ALA A 132 -8.13 -7.87 -3.60
N ALA A 133 -7.52 -6.68 -3.62
CA ALA A 133 -8.19 -5.45 -4.05
C ALA A 133 -8.65 -5.52 -5.52
N LEU A 134 -7.83 -6.09 -6.42
CA LEU A 134 -8.21 -6.32 -7.83
C LEU A 134 -9.37 -7.32 -7.96
N ILE A 135 -9.37 -8.41 -7.18
CA ILE A 135 -10.45 -9.40 -7.17
C ILE A 135 -11.77 -8.78 -6.68
N LEU A 136 -11.73 -7.98 -5.62
CA LEU A 136 -12.90 -7.26 -5.11
C LEU A 136 -13.42 -6.24 -6.13
N CYS A 137 -12.53 -5.51 -6.80
CA CYS A 137 -12.88 -4.53 -7.83
C CYS A 137 -13.56 -5.19 -9.04
N THR A 138 -13.01 -6.30 -9.53
CA THR A 138 -13.58 -7.06 -10.65
C THR A 138 -14.93 -7.71 -10.31
N SER A 139 -15.09 -8.20 -9.08
CA SER A 139 -16.38 -8.74 -8.61
C SER A 139 -17.46 -7.65 -8.56
N TRP A 140 -17.13 -6.45 -8.08
CA TRP A 140 -18.06 -5.33 -8.08
C TRP A 140 -18.45 -4.91 -9.50
N LEU A 141 -17.48 -4.80 -10.41
CA LEU A 141 -17.74 -4.50 -11.83
C LEU A 141 -18.65 -5.53 -12.50
N LEU A 142 -18.49 -6.82 -12.16
CA LEU A 142 -19.35 -7.89 -12.68
C LEU A 142 -20.79 -7.74 -12.19
N HIS A 143 -21.00 -7.44 -10.90
CA HIS A 143 -22.34 -7.18 -10.36
C HIS A 143 -22.99 -5.96 -11.00
N VAL A 144 -22.23 -4.89 -11.24
CA VAL A 144 -22.71 -3.70 -11.97
C VAL A 144 -23.12 -4.07 -13.40
N TYR A 145 -22.28 -4.82 -14.13
CA TYR A 145 -22.58 -5.27 -15.49
C TYR A 145 -23.83 -6.18 -15.56
N GLN A 146 -23.98 -7.11 -14.62
CA GLN A 146 -25.17 -7.96 -14.52
C GLN A 146 -26.43 -7.15 -14.20
N GLY A 147 -26.34 -6.17 -13.30
CA GLY A 147 -27.45 -5.26 -13.01
C GLY A 147 -27.88 -4.46 -14.25
N VAL A 148 -26.92 -3.95 -15.01
CA VAL A 148 -27.18 -3.18 -16.23
C VAL A 148 -27.79 -4.06 -17.33
N THR A 149 -27.27 -5.27 -17.54
CA THR A 149 -27.84 -6.20 -18.53
C THR A 149 -29.25 -6.65 -18.16
N LEU A 150 -29.54 -6.86 -16.87
CA LEU A 150 -30.89 -7.17 -16.39
C LEU A 150 -31.86 -5.99 -16.68
N ILE A 151 -31.46 -4.76 -16.36
CA ILE A 151 -32.25 -3.55 -16.64
C ILE A 151 -32.51 -3.40 -18.14
N LEU A 152 -31.47 -3.53 -18.98
CA LEU A 152 -31.60 -3.44 -20.44
C LEU A 152 -32.46 -4.57 -21.02
N SER A 153 -32.39 -5.79 -20.48
CA SER A 153 -33.21 -6.92 -20.94
C SER A 153 -34.69 -6.75 -20.58
N ASN A 154 -34.99 -6.20 -19.40
CA ASN A 154 -36.37 -5.90 -18.98
C ASN A 154 -36.96 -4.73 -19.76
N ILE A 155 -36.16 -3.69 -20.04
CA ILE A 155 -36.58 -2.54 -20.85
C ILE A 155 -36.79 -2.99 -22.31
N GLY A 156 -35.80 -3.68 -22.90
CA GLY A 156 -35.88 -4.18 -24.27
C GLY A 156 -37.02 -5.18 -24.49
N GLY A 157 -37.27 -6.07 -23.52
CA GLY A 157 -38.40 -7.01 -23.54
C GLY A 157 -39.76 -6.30 -23.41
N SER A 158 -39.86 -5.30 -22.53
CA SER A 158 -41.10 -4.53 -22.33
C SER A 158 -41.46 -3.65 -23.54
N LEU A 159 -40.45 -3.08 -24.23
CA LEU A 159 -40.65 -2.31 -25.46
C LEU A 159 -41.03 -3.19 -26.66
N LEU A 160 -40.47 -4.40 -26.76
CA LEU A 160 -40.87 -5.39 -27.77
C LEU A 160 -42.30 -5.88 -27.55
N LEU A 161 -42.71 -6.10 -26.29
CA LEU A 161 -44.09 -6.50 -25.95
C LEU A 161 -45.10 -5.37 -26.23
N CYS A 162 -44.76 -4.11 -25.91
CA CYS A 162 -45.62 -2.95 -26.18
C CYS A 162 -45.84 -2.69 -27.68
N LYS A 163 -44.87 -3.04 -28.55
CA LYS A 163 -45.02 -2.97 -30.01
C LYS A 163 -45.95 -4.04 -30.58
N PHE A 164 -46.12 -5.18 -29.91
CA PHE A 164 -46.89 -6.32 -30.43
C PHE A 164 -48.39 -6.33 -30.03
N LEU A 165 -48.79 -5.59 -29.00
CA LEU A 165 -50.12 -5.75 -28.36
C LEU A 165 -51.14 -4.61 -28.59
N LEU A 166 -50.85 -3.58 -29.37
CA LEU A 166 -51.79 -2.44 -29.51
C LEU A 166 -52.39 -2.31 -30.93
N PRO A 167 -53.73 -2.35 -31.08
CA PRO A 167 -54.39 -2.03 -32.35
C PRO A 167 -54.28 -0.53 -32.68
N PHE A 168 -54.16 -0.25 -33.98
CA PHE A 168 -53.91 1.09 -34.53
C PHE A 168 -55.17 1.96 -34.41
N ASN A 169 -55.13 3.03 -33.60
CA ASN A 169 -56.20 4.01 -33.48
C ASN A 169 -55.64 5.44 -33.73
N PRO A 170 -56.02 6.12 -34.82
CA PRO A 170 -55.35 7.34 -35.30
C PRO A 170 -55.60 8.60 -34.43
N SER A 171 -56.64 8.62 -33.58
CA SER A 171 -56.95 9.78 -32.73
C SER A 171 -56.02 9.95 -31.51
N LEU A 172 -55.18 8.95 -31.21
CA LEU A 172 -54.23 8.95 -30.09
C LEU A 172 -52.76 9.00 -30.53
N LEU A 173 -52.51 9.14 -31.84
CA LEU A 173 -51.19 9.02 -32.44
C LEU A 173 -50.20 10.06 -31.89
N GLN A 174 -50.65 11.29 -31.67
CA GLN A 174 -49.81 12.41 -31.24
C GLN A 174 -49.36 12.28 -29.78
N ALA A 175 -50.26 11.84 -28.89
CA ALA A 175 -49.92 11.55 -27.49
C ALA A 175 -48.98 10.34 -27.40
N ARG A 176 -49.22 9.30 -28.21
CA ARG A 176 -48.38 8.09 -28.24
C ARG A 176 -46.97 8.35 -28.79
N LEU A 177 -46.84 9.21 -29.81
CA LEU A 177 -45.53 9.67 -30.31
C LEU A 177 -44.76 10.44 -29.24
N LEU A 178 -45.44 11.28 -28.46
CA LEU A 178 -44.81 12.02 -27.37
C LEU A 178 -44.32 11.09 -26.25
N THR A 179 -45.11 10.07 -25.91
CA THR A 179 -44.71 9.07 -24.90
C THR A 179 -43.52 8.24 -25.38
N LEU A 180 -43.53 7.80 -26.65
CA LEU A 180 -42.42 7.05 -27.24
C LEU A 180 -41.13 7.89 -27.32
N LEU A 181 -41.27 9.18 -27.64
CA LEU A 181 -40.16 10.15 -27.66
C LEU A 181 -39.58 10.36 -26.24
N MET A 182 -40.43 10.47 -25.21
CA MET A 182 -39.93 10.60 -23.83
C MET A 182 -39.22 9.34 -23.34
N VAL A 183 -39.75 8.15 -23.66
CA VAL A 183 -39.11 6.87 -23.29
C VAL A 183 -37.75 6.75 -23.97
N THR A 184 -37.66 7.05 -25.26
CA THR A 184 -36.38 7.00 -25.99
C THR A 184 -35.37 8.05 -25.53
N VAL A 185 -35.82 9.26 -25.16
CA VAL A 185 -34.94 10.29 -24.57
C VAL A 185 -34.44 9.87 -23.19
N MET A 186 -35.29 9.28 -22.34
CA MET A 186 -34.87 8.77 -21.03
C MET A 186 -33.89 7.60 -21.14
N GLU A 187 -34.07 6.72 -22.12
CA GLU A 187 -33.12 5.63 -22.41
C GLU A 187 -31.78 6.16 -22.92
N LEU A 188 -31.78 7.16 -23.81
CA LEU A 188 -30.57 7.81 -24.28
C LEU A 188 -29.83 8.53 -23.15
N LEU A 189 -30.55 9.18 -22.23
CA LEU A 189 -29.96 9.81 -21.05
C LEU A 189 -29.40 8.80 -20.05
N ALA A 190 -30.08 7.66 -19.85
CA ALA A 190 -29.58 6.57 -19.01
C ALA A 190 -28.32 5.92 -19.61
N VAL A 191 -28.31 5.68 -20.92
CA VAL A 191 -27.13 5.17 -21.64
C VAL A 191 -26.00 6.19 -21.63
N TYR A 192 -26.28 7.48 -21.83
CA TYR A 192 -25.28 8.55 -21.76
C TYR A 192 -24.69 8.70 -20.35
N TRP A 193 -25.53 8.66 -19.31
CA TRP A 193 -25.08 8.72 -17.92
C TRP A 193 -24.25 7.49 -17.54
N TYR A 194 -24.67 6.30 -18.00
CA TYR A 194 -23.90 5.07 -17.85
C TYR A 194 -22.55 5.16 -18.57
N TYR A 195 -22.51 5.61 -19.83
CA TYR A 195 -21.27 5.77 -20.58
C TYR A 195 -20.37 6.85 -19.98
N SER A 196 -20.92 7.95 -19.48
CA SER A 196 -20.18 9.01 -18.78
C SER A 196 -19.57 8.48 -17.48
N SER A 197 -20.33 7.68 -16.72
CA SER A 197 -19.87 7.08 -15.47
C SER A 197 -18.82 6.00 -15.73
N VAL A 198 -19.02 5.14 -16.72
CA VAL A 198 -18.05 4.14 -17.17
C VAL A 198 -16.81 4.80 -17.75
N ARG A 199 -16.94 5.89 -18.50
CA ARG A 199 -15.79 6.67 -19.01
C ARG A 199 -15.01 7.31 -17.87
N ALA A 200 -15.69 7.87 -16.87
CA ALA A 200 -15.05 8.43 -15.67
C ALA A 200 -14.27 7.35 -14.89
N VAL A 201 -14.89 6.18 -14.69
CA VAL A 201 -14.25 5.01 -14.05
C VAL A 201 -13.09 4.47 -14.90
N TRP A 202 -13.24 4.39 -16.22
CA TRP A 202 -12.18 3.98 -17.13
C TRP A 202 -11.03 4.99 -17.14
N THR A 203 -11.29 6.30 -17.15
CA THR A 203 -10.25 7.33 -17.05
C THR A 203 -9.55 7.29 -15.70
N ALA A 204 -10.28 7.02 -14.61
CA ALA A 204 -9.70 6.86 -13.28
C ALA A 204 -8.84 5.60 -13.19
N ALA A 205 -9.33 4.47 -13.71
CA ALA A 205 -8.59 3.21 -13.78
C ALA A 205 -7.36 3.33 -14.69
N HIS A 206 -7.49 3.98 -15.85
CA HIS A 206 -6.37 4.22 -16.75
C HIS A 206 -5.34 5.17 -16.13
N SER A 207 -5.77 6.23 -15.45
CA SER A 207 -4.86 7.14 -14.72
C SER A 207 -4.14 6.41 -13.59
N PHE A 208 -4.85 5.53 -12.88
CA PHE A 208 -4.28 4.69 -11.82
C PHE A 208 -3.27 3.68 -12.37
N VAL A 209 -3.58 2.99 -13.47
CA VAL A 209 -2.66 2.08 -14.15
C VAL A 209 -1.44 2.82 -14.71
N THR A 210 -1.63 4.02 -15.27
CA THR A 210 -0.52 4.85 -15.77
C THR A 210 0.39 5.31 -14.63
N LEU A 211 -0.21 5.70 -13.49
CA LEU A 211 0.53 6.05 -12.28
C LEU A 211 1.30 4.84 -11.72
N LEU A 212 0.68 3.66 -11.72
CA LEU A 212 1.30 2.41 -11.29
C LEU A 212 2.49 2.04 -12.19
N PHE A 213 2.34 2.15 -13.51
CA PHE A 213 3.44 1.92 -14.45
C PHE A 213 4.58 2.94 -14.27
N ALA A 214 4.26 4.21 -14.05
CA ALA A 214 5.27 5.24 -13.80
C ALA A 214 6.08 4.93 -12.53
N VAL A 215 5.42 4.54 -11.44
CA VAL A 215 6.04 4.15 -10.17
C VAL A 215 6.88 2.86 -10.28
N LEU A 216 6.46 1.91 -11.14
CA LEU A 216 7.21 0.67 -11.35
C LEU A 216 8.40 0.82 -12.32
N SER A 217 8.42 1.88 -13.14
CA SER A 217 9.48 2.17 -14.11
C SER A 217 10.60 3.08 -13.58
N SER A 218 10.47 3.59 -12.36
CA SER A 218 11.45 4.40 -11.63
C SER A 218 12.18 3.59 -10.56
#